data_AF-A0A952HYC4-F1
#
_entry.id   AF-A0A952HYC4-F1
#
_cell.length_a   1.000
_cell.length_b   1.000
_cell.length_c   1.000
_cell.angle_alpha   90.00
_cell.angle_beta   90.00
_cell.angle_gamma   90.00
#
_symmetry.space_group_name_H-M   'P 1'
#
loop_
_entity.id
_entity.type
_entity.pdbx_description
1 polymer ?
#
loop_
_entity_poly.entity_id
_entity_poly.type
_entity_poly.pdbx_seq_one_letter_code
_entity_poly.pdbx_strand_id
1 'polypeptide(L)' 'YAHHLGKSMAMGYVETQFASNGTTLDVEILGDTYKAQVQSKPLYDPSGEKMRS' A
#
# COMPACT_ATOMS: atom_id res chain seq x y z
N TYR A 1 0.14 -8.52 5.96
CA TYR A 1 1.49 -8.01 6.28
C TYR A 1 2.45 -8.47 5.19
N ALA A 2 3.22 -7.55 4.59
CA ALA A 2 4.21 -7.91 3.58
C ALA A 2 5.49 -8.39 4.28
N HIS A 3 5.57 -9.71 4.53
CA HIS A 3 6.67 -10.33 5.27
C HIS A 3 8.05 -10.05 4.66
N HIS A 4 8.16 -9.98 3.33
CA HIS A 4 9.43 -9.68 2.66
C HIS A 4 9.91 -8.23 2.89
N LEU A 5 8.97 -7.31 3.13
CA LEU A 5 9.26 -5.88 3.29
C LEU A 5 9.15 -5.42 4.75
N GLY A 6 8.64 -6.26 5.65
CA GLY A 6 8.36 -5.90 7.03
C GLY A 6 7.29 -4.81 7.19
N LYS A 7 6.36 -4.67 6.23
CA LYS A 7 5.38 -3.57 6.22
C LYS A 7 3.95 -4.06 6.40
N SER A 8 3.16 -3.29 7.17
CA SER A 8 1.71 -3.44 7.17
C SER A 8 1.16 -3.02 5.81
N MET A 9 0.26 -3.83 5.26
CA MET A 9 -0.37 -3.60 3.96
C MET A 9 -1.83 -4.00 4.04
N ALA A 10 -2.68 -3.17 3.47
CA ALA A 10 -4.10 -3.40 3.28
C ALA A 10 -4.47 -3.02 1.85
N MET A 11 -5.48 -3.69 1.30
CA MET A 11 -6.10 -3.34 0.02
C MET A 11 -7.49 -2.78 0.31
N GLY A 12 -7.85 -1.69 -0.36
CA GLY A 12 -9.14 -1.04 -0.17
C GLY A 12 -9.48 -0.13 -1.35
N TYR A 13 -10.74 0.22 -1.45
CA TYR A 13 -11.24 1.19 -2.43
C TYR A 13 -11.25 2.59 -1.81
N VAL A 14 -10.89 3.58 -2.62
CA VAL A 14 -10.95 4.99 -2.28
C VAL A 14 -11.56 5.75 -3.45
N GLU A 15 -12.06 6.96 -3.21
CA GLU A 15 -12.49 7.83 -4.30
C GLU A 15 -11.32 8.13 -5.24
N THR A 16 -11.61 8.32 -6.53
CA THR A 16 -10.60 8.52 -7.57
C THR A 16 -9.67 9.70 -7.29
N GLN A 17 -10.17 10.75 -6.65
CA GLN A 17 -9.38 11.90 -6.22
C GLN A 17 -8.28 11.57 -5.21
N PHE A 18 -8.44 10.49 -4.44
CA PHE A 18 -7.49 10.04 -3.41
C PHE A 18 -6.64 8.83 -3.84
N ALA A 19 -6.85 8.31 -5.06
CA ALA A 19 -6.14 7.13 -5.56
C ALA A 19 -4.69 7.41 -6.02
N SER A 20 -4.24 8.65 -5.97
CA SER A 20 -2.90 9.06 -6.38
C SER A 20 -1.83 8.46 -5.46
N ASN A 21 -0.70 8.02 -6.04
CA ASN A 21 0.41 7.44 -5.27
C ASN A 21 0.98 8.44 -4.27
N GLY A 22 1.25 8.00 -3.04
CA GLY A 22 1.75 8.86 -1.96
C GLY A 22 0.70 9.71 -1.26
N THR A 23 -0.57 9.65 -1.68
CA THR A 23 -1.67 10.29 -0.94
C THR A 23 -1.71 9.72 0.47
N THR A 24 -1.68 10.60 1.46
CA THR A 24 -1.81 10.21 2.87
C THR A 24 -3.28 10.13 3.24
N LEU A 25 -3.68 8.99 3.78
CA LEU A 25 -5.02 8.71 4.26
C LEU A 25 -4.95 8.27 5.71
N ASP A 26 -6.03 8.51 6.45
CA ASP A 26 -6.19 8.00 7.80
C ASP A 26 -7.07 6.74 7.72
N VAL A 27 -6.59 5.63 8.29
CA VAL A 27 -7.26 4.32 8.30
C VAL A 27 -7.55 3.95 9.73
N GLU A 28 -8.81 3.70 10.05
CA GLU A 28 -9.23 3.20 11.36
C GLU A 28 -9.05 1.69 11.43
N ILE A 29 -8.33 1.23 12.45
CA ILE A 29 -8.13 -0.19 12.76
C ILE A 29 -8.51 -0.38 14.23
N LEU A 30 -9.61 -1.10 14.47
CA LEU A 30 -10.09 -1.45 15.82
C LEU A 30 -10.29 -0.23 16.75
N GLY A 31 -10.72 0.92 16.20
CA GLY A 31 -10.97 2.15 16.95
C GLY A 31 -9.76 3.10 17.04
N ASP A 32 -8.59 2.68 16.58
CA ASP A 32 -7.41 3.55 16.48
C ASP A 32 -7.20 4.03 15.04
N THR A 33 -6.90 5.32 14.88
CA THR A 33 -6.61 5.91 13.57
C THR A 33 -5.11 5.88 13.25
N TYR A 34 -4.76 5.29 12.11
CA TYR A 34 -3.38 5.18 11.63
C TYR A 34 -3.21 5.88 10.28
N LYS A 35 -2.05 6.54 10.10
CA LYS A 35 -1.68 7.12 8.80
C LYS A 35 -1.22 6.02 7.84
N ALA A 36 -1.84 5.98 6.67
CA ALA A 36 -1.49 5.12 5.56
C ALA A 36 -1.14 5.96 4.33
N GLN A 37 -0.31 5.40 3.44
CA GLN A 37 -0.01 6.01 2.15
C GLN A 37 -0.51 5.11 1.04
N VAL A 38 -1.23 5.70 0.08
CA VAL A 38 -1.69 4.99 -1.11
C VAL A 38 -0.47 4.57 -1.93
N GLN A 39 -0.42 3.28 -2.26
CA GLN A 39 0.61 2.68 -3.11
C GLN A 39 -0.04 2.15 -4.38
N SER A 40 0.23 2.82 -5.51
CA SER A 40 -0.30 2.41 -6.82
C SER A 40 0.58 1.40 -7.54
N LYS A 41 1.82 1.19 -7.06
CA LYS A 41 2.78 0.25 -7.63
C LYS A 41 3.04 -0.90 -6.67
N PRO A 42 3.37 -2.11 -7.19
CA PRO A 42 3.86 -3.19 -6.36
C PRO A 42 5.09 -2.74 -5.58
N LEU A 43 5.08 -2.95 -4.26
CA LEU A 43 6.23 -2.63 -3.40
C LEU A 43 7.36 -3.67 -3.52
N TYR A 44 7.07 -4.83 -4.10
CA TYR A 44 8.02 -5.91 -4.31
C TYR A 44 8.10 -6.25 -5.80
N ASP A 45 9.32 -6.25 -6.32
CA ASP A 45 9.65 -6.54 -7.73
C ASP A 45 8.75 -5.84 -8.76
N PRO A 46 8.69 -4.49 -8.78
CA PRO A 46 7.85 -3.76 -9.72
C PRO A 46 8.27 -3.95 -11.19
N SER A 47 9.52 -4.32 -11.46
CA SER A 47 10.03 -4.61 -12.81
C SER A 47 9.87 -6.08 -13.22
N GLY A 48 9.54 -6.99 -12.30
CA GLY A 48 9.38 -8.42 -12.58
C GLY A 48 10.70 -9.09 -13.00
N GLU A 49 11.83 -8.56 -12.54
CA GLU A 49 13.17 -9.05 -12.90
C GLU A 49 13.49 -10.36 -12.20
N LYS A 50 12.95 -10.60 -11.00
CA LYS A 50 13.25 -11.82 -10.23
C LYS A 50 12.60 -13.08 -10.79
N MET A 51 11.58 -12.94 -11.64
CA MET A 51 10.89 -14.06 -12.28
C MET A 51 11.53 -14.49 -13.61
N ARG A 52 12.49 -13.70 -14.13
CA ARG A 52 13.08 -13.86 -15.47
C ARG A 52 14.51 -14.41 -15.45
N SER A 53 15.02 -14.85 -14.29
CA SER A 53 16.35 -15.45 -14.13
C SER A 53 16.28 -16.96 -13.93
#